data_AF-A0A0L0UWB4-F1
#
_entry.id   AF-A0A0L0UWB4-F1
#
_cell.length_a   1.000
_cell.length_b   1.000
_cell.length_c   1.000
_cell.angle_alpha   90.00
_cell.angle_beta   90.00
_cell.angle_gamma   90.00
#
_symmetry.space_group_name_H-M   'P 1'
#
loop_
_entity.id
_entity.type
_entity.pdbx_description
1 polymer ?
#
loop_
_entity_poly.entity_id
_entity_poly.type
_entity_poly.pdbx_seq_one_letter_code
_entity_poly.pdbx_strand_id
1 'polypeptide(L)'
;MCSDQLESLGALAKKVRQDLGSFLSVLTNAHTVEEAFTYNMLINTAETLFEHLNSALFLITLYVVPLVPDTIDSPVQNYFKTWFITWYNQFRLAIHQLEDASG
;
A
#
# COMPACT_ATOMS: atom_id res chain seq x y z
N MET A 1 2.03 20.68 6.15
CA MET A 1 1.06 19.69 6.65
C MET A 1 0.25 20.33 7.75
N CYS A 2 -1.08 20.31 7.68
CA CYS A 2 -1.93 20.73 8.80
C CYS A 2 -2.18 19.56 9.78
N SER A 3 -2.80 19.85 10.93
CA SER A 3 -3.13 18.84 11.95
C SER A 3 -3.99 17.71 11.36
N ASP A 4 -5.02 18.04 10.59
CA ASP A 4 -5.94 17.07 10.01
C ASP A 4 -5.24 16.10 9.04
N GLN A 5 -4.25 16.59 8.30
CA GLN A 5 -3.45 15.76 7.38
C GLN A 5 -2.51 14.82 8.13
N LEU A 6 -1.93 15.27 9.25
CA LEU A 6 -1.10 14.44 10.10
C LEU A 6 -1.94 13.35 10.79
N GLU A 7 -3.12 13.70 11.30
CA GLU A 7 -4.06 12.74 11.86
C GLU A 7 -4.52 11.73 10.80
N SER A 8 -4.84 12.20 9.60
CA SER A 8 -5.17 11.34 8.46
C SER A 8 -4.04 10.36 8.13
N LEU A 9 -2.79 10.82 8.14
CA LEU A 9 -1.63 9.95 7.91
C LEU A 9 -1.49 8.88 9.00
N GLY A 10 -1.69 9.23 10.27
CA GLY A 10 -1.71 8.28 11.38
C GLY A 10 -2.84 7.25 11.27
N ALA A 11 -4.04 7.70 10.88
CA ALA A 11 -5.18 6.82 10.64
C ALA A 11 -4.93 5.86 9.47
N LEU A 12 -4.33 6.34 8.38
CA LEU A 12 -3.95 5.52 7.23
C LEU A 12 -2.92 4.46 7.60
N ALA A 13 -1.91 4.78 8.41
CA ALA A 13 -0.94 3.79 8.90
C ALA A 13 -1.62 2.66 9.70
N LYS A 14 -2.63 3.00 10.53
CA LYS A 14 -3.44 1.99 11.24
C LYS A 14 -4.23 1.12 10.26
N LYS A 15 -4.87 1.72 9.25
CA LYS A 15 -5.65 1.00 8.22
C LYS A 15 -4.79 0.05 7.40
N VAL A 16 -3.67 0.52 6.85
CA VAL A 16 -2.70 -0.31 6.09
C VAL A 16 -2.29 -1.54 6.90
N ARG A 17 -1.99 -1.38 8.19
CA ARG A 17 -1.66 -2.51 9.06
C ARG A 17 -2.83 -3.48 9.24
N GLN A 18 -4.05 -2.97 9.38
CA GLN A 18 -5.26 -3.79 9.50
C GLN A 18 -5.53 -4.56 8.22
N ASP A 19 -5.43 -3.91 7.05
CA ASP A 19 -5.67 -4.52 5.75
C ASP A 19 -4.63 -5.61 5.46
N LEU A 20 -3.35 -5.35 5.78
CA LEU A 20 -2.30 -6.36 5.68
C LEU A 20 -2.58 -7.57 6.60
N GLY A 21 -3.03 -7.32 7.82
CA GLY A 21 -3.45 -8.40 8.73
C GLY A 21 -4.61 -9.22 8.19
N SER A 22 -5.61 -8.56 7.61
CA SER A 22 -6.75 -9.22 6.96
C SER A 22 -6.31 -10.07 5.76
N PHE A 23 -5.49 -9.50 4.88
CA PHE A 23 -4.93 -10.20 3.71
C PHE A 23 -4.14 -11.46 4.13
N LEU A 24 -3.25 -11.34 5.11
CA LEU A 24 -2.47 -12.47 5.64
C LEU A 24 -3.37 -13.52 6.32
N SER A 25 -4.42 -13.09 7.01
CA SER A 25 -5.40 -14.00 7.61
C SER A 25 -6.13 -14.81 6.53
N VAL A 26 -6.54 -14.19 5.43
CA VAL A 26 -7.17 -14.90 4.31
C VAL A 26 -6.19 -15.91 3.70
N LEU A 27 -4.94 -15.50 3.43
CA LEU A 27 -3.92 -16.40 2.89
C LEU A 27 -3.67 -17.61 3.79
N THR A 28 -3.57 -17.41 5.10
CA THR A 28 -3.28 -18.48 6.06
C THR A 28 -4.43 -19.48 6.16
N ASN A 29 -5.67 -19.01 5.98
CA ASN A 29 -6.87 -19.83 6.08
C ASN A 29 -7.38 -20.34 4.72
N ALA A 30 -6.63 -20.11 3.63
CA ALA A 30 -7.02 -20.49 2.27
C ALA A 30 -7.33 -21.99 2.12
N HIS A 31 -6.72 -22.84 2.95
CA HIS A 31 -6.93 -24.29 2.93
C HIS A 31 -8.27 -24.73 3.57
N THR A 32 -8.98 -23.81 4.23
CA THR A 32 -10.16 -24.11 5.05
C THR A 32 -11.47 -23.68 4.40
N VAL A 33 -11.41 -22.90 3.31
CA VAL A 33 -12.57 -22.30 2.66
C VAL A 33 -12.54 -22.63 1.16
N GLU A 34 -13.68 -22.51 0.50
CA GLU A 34 -13.80 -22.65 -0.95
C GLU A 34 -12.82 -21.71 -1.68
N GLU A 35 -12.19 -22.22 -2.73
CA GLU A 35 -11.13 -21.56 -3.47
C GLU A 35 -11.61 -20.24 -4.10
N ALA A 36 -12.74 -20.25 -4.81
CA ALA A 36 -13.31 -19.04 -5.42
C ALA A 36 -13.65 -17.95 -4.39
N PHE A 37 -14.15 -18.36 -3.21
CA PHE A 37 -14.43 -17.43 -2.12
C PHE A 37 -13.14 -16.84 -1.53
N THR A 38 -12.10 -17.67 -1.41
CA THR A 38 -10.78 -17.25 -0.94
C THR A 38 -10.14 -16.22 -1.89
N TYR A 39 -10.14 -16.47 -3.20
CA TYR A 39 -9.62 -15.52 -4.19
C TYR A 39 -10.33 -14.17 -4.13
N ASN A 40 -11.66 -14.17 -4.08
CA ASN A 40 -12.44 -12.93 -3.95
C ASN A 40 -12.06 -12.14 -2.69
N MET A 41 -11.87 -12.81 -1.55
CA MET A 41 -11.42 -12.13 -0.33
C MET A 41 -9.98 -11.60 -0.45
N LEU A 42 -9.08 -12.34 -1.09
CA LEU A 42 -7.69 -11.89 -1.32
C LEU A 42 -7.64 -10.66 -2.21
N ILE A 43 -8.37 -10.65 -3.33
CA ILE A 43 -8.43 -9.52 -4.26
C ILE A 43 -8.99 -8.28 -3.54
N ASN A 44 -10.12 -8.42 -2.85
CA ASN A 44 -10.75 -7.31 -2.14
C ASN A 44 -9.84 -6.72 -1.04
N THR A 45 -9.17 -7.57 -0.26
CA THR A 45 -8.25 -7.11 0.79
C THR A 45 -6.97 -6.49 0.21
N ALA A 46 -6.48 -7.00 -0.93
CA ALA A 46 -5.33 -6.43 -1.63
C ALA A 46 -5.63 -5.06 -2.23
N GLU A 47 -6.78 -4.87 -2.88
CA GLU A 47 -7.21 -3.55 -3.39
C GLU A 47 -7.41 -2.53 -2.26
N THR A 48 -8.07 -2.93 -1.18
CA THR A 48 -8.25 -2.05 0.00
C THR A 48 -6.90 -1.62 0.60
N LEU A 49 -5.96 -2.58 0.75
CA LEU A 49 -4.60 -2.32 1.21
C LEU A 49 -3.89 -1.32 0.28
N PHE A 50 -4.01 -1.51 -1.02
CA PHE A 50 -3.40 -0.66 -2.03
C PHE A 50 -3.93 0.77 -1.99
N GLU A 51 -5.25 0.97 -1.88
CA GLU A 51 -5.88 2.29 -1.78
C GLU A 51 -5.40 3.08 -0.55
N HIS A 52 -5.40 2.43 0.62
CA HIS A 52 -4.93 3.07 1.85
C HIS A 52 -3.43 3.35 1.82
N LEU A 53 -2.63 2.43 1.28
CA LEU A 53 -1.19 2.64 1.13
C LEU A 53 -0.89 3.81 0.20
N ASN A 54 -1.57 3.92 -0.94
CA ASN A 54 -1.36 5.03 -1.87
C ASN A 54 -1.77 6.37 -1.29
N SER A 55 -2.88 6.40 -0.56
CA SER A 55 -3.32 7.60 0.15
C SER A 55 -2.24 8.06 1.15
N ALA A 56 -1.61 7.12 1.86
CA ALA A 56 -0.52 7.41 2.77
C ALA A 56 0.74 7.88 2.02
N LEU A 57 1.14 7.17 0.96
CA LEU A 57 2.31 7.53 0.12
C LEU A 57 2.14 8.90 -0.52
N PHE A 58 0.94 9.28 -0.92
CA PHE A 58 0.64 10.61 -1.44
C PHE A 58 0.90 11.69 -0.38
N LEU A 59 0.38 11.52 0.84
CA LEU A 59 0.64 12.46 1.93
C LEU A 59 2.13 12.52 2.31
N ILE A 60 2.81 11.37 2.35
CA ILE A 60 4.25 11.28 2.61
C ILE A 60 5.02 12.03 1.51
N THR A 61 4.66 11.84 0.24
CA THR A 61 5.31 12.51 -0.90
C THR A 61 5.12 14.03 -0.85
N LEU A 62 3.94 14.50 -0.46
CA LEU A 62 3.64 15.93 -0.37
C LEU A 62 4.26 16.61 0.85
N TYR A 63 4.28 15.95 1.99
CA TYR A 63 4.56 16.60 3.27
C TYR A 63 5.82 16.13 3.98
N VAL A 64 6.25 14.89 3.77
CA VAL A 64 7.38 14.29 4.49
C VAL A 64 8.63 14.30 3.62
N VAL A 65 8.54 13.89 2.35
CA VAL A 65 9.68 13.88 1.43
C VAL A 65 10.36 15.27 1.31
N PRO A 66 9.63 16.39 1.16
CA PRO A 66 10.27 17.70 1.04
C PRO A 66 11.02 18.17 2.30
N LEU A 67 10.77 17.54 3.46
CA LEU A 67 11.47 17.85 4.71
C LEU A 67 12.84 17.16 4.80
N VAL A 68 13.08 16.14 3.96
CA VAL A 68 14.37 15.46 3.92
C VAL A 68 15.38 16.35 3.20
N PRO A 69 16.56 16.63 3.80
CA PRO A 69 17.58 17.43 3.16
C PRO A 69 18.00 16.81 1.81
N ASP A 70 17.85 17.58 0.74
CA ASP A 70 18.29 17.18 -0.60
C ASP A 70 19.66 17.83 -0.84
N THR A 71 20.67 17.01 -1.07
CA THR A 71 22.04 17.48 -1.34
C THR A 71 22.48 17.00 -2.70
N ILE A 72 23.40 17.72 -3.35
CA ILE A 72 23.91 17.36 -4.68
C ILE A 72 24.49 15.94 -4.70
N ASP A 73 25.16 15.54 -3.62
CA ASP A 73 25.76 14.21 -3.46
C ASP A 73 24.76 13.13 -3.00
N SER A 74 23.57 13.54 -2.54
CA SER A 74 22.52 12.65 -2.04
C SER A 74 21.13 13.24 -2.33
N PRO A 75 20.58 13.00 -3.54
CA PRO A 75 19.28 13.50 -3.96
C PRO A 75 18.16 12.62 -3.38
N VAL A 76 18.10 12.54 -2.04
CA VAL A 76 17.23 11.63 -1.28
C VAL A 76 15.76 11.82 -1.62
N GLN A 77 15.33 13.04 -1.95
CA GLN A 77 13.95 13.29 -2.33
C GLN A 77 13.57 12.59 -3.65
N ASN A 78 14.47 12.63 -4.63
CA ASN A 78 14.27 11.93 -5.90
C ASN A 78 14.29 10.42 -5.70
N TYR A 79 15.19 9.92 -4.84
CA TYR A 79 15.22 8.52 -4.47
C TYR A 79 13.88 8.05 -3.92
N PHE A 80 13.30 8.74 -2.93
CA PHE A 80 12.00 8.36 -2.36
C PHE A 80 10.86 8.42 -3.38
N LYS A 81 10.81 9.47 -4.21
CA LYS A 81 9.80 9.58 -5.27
C LYS A 81 9.87 8.42 -6.26
N THR A 82 11.08 8.08 -6.74
CA THR A 82 11.29 6.93 -7.63
C THR A 82 10.88 5.63 -6.95
N TRP A 83 11.29 5.44 -5.70
CA TRP A 83 10.95 4.25 -4.93
C TRP A 83 9.43 4.09 -4.77
N PHE A 84 8.71 5.15 -4.43
CA PHE A 84 7.25 5.11 -4.30
C PHE A 84 6.55 4.77 -5.63
N ILE A 85 7.03 5.31 -6.76
CA ILE A 85 6.50 4.95 -8.09
C ILE A 85 6.74 3.46 -8.39
N THR A 86 7.93 2.95 -8.07
CA THR A 86 8.23 1.52 -8.23
C THR A 86 7.29 0.65 -7.41
N TRP A 87 7.09 0.97 -6.14
CA TRP A 87 6.17 0.23 -5.27
C TRP A 87 4.73 0.26 -5.75
N TYR A 88 4.24 1.43 -6.19
CA TYR A 88 2.91 1.56 -6.78
C TYR A 88 2.73 0.59 -7.96
N ASN A 89 3.68 0.61 -8.90
CA ASN A 89 3.62 -0.24 -10.09
C ASN A 89 3.70 -1.72 -9.75
N GLN A 90 4.58 -2.09 -8.81
CA GLN A 90 4.75 -3.49 -8.39
C GLN A 90 3.51 -4.02 -7.65
N PHE A 91 2.90 -3.23 -6.77
CA PHE A 91 1.66 -3.62 -6.11
C PHE A 91 0.53 -3.81 -7.13
N ARG A 92 0.40 -2.90 -8.09
CA ARG A 92 -0.64 -3.04 -9.14
C ARG A 92 -0.45 -4.25 -10.01
N LEU A 93 0.79 -4.53 -10.39
CA LEU A 93 1.10 -5.74 -11.14
C LEU A 93 0.76 -6.99 -10.33
N ALA A 94 1.09 -7.02 -9.03
CA ALA A 94 0.79 -8.16 -8.17
C ALA A 94 -0.72 -8.39 -8.00
N ILE A 95 -1.52 -7.32 -7.87
CA ILE A 95 -2.98 -7.45 -7.79
C ILE A 95 -3.55 -7.97 -9.10
N HIS A 96 -3.12 -7.43 -10.25
CA HIS A 96 -3.55 -7.95 -11.55
C HIS A 96 -3.21 -9.43 -11.74
N GLN A 97 -2.00 -9.85 -11.32
CA GLN A 97 -1.62 -11.27 -11.38
C GLN A 97 -2.48 -12.14 -10.47
N LEU A 98 -2.93 -11.62 -9.33
CA LEU A 98 -3.84 -12.31 -8.42
C LEU A 98 -5.25 -12.43 -9.03
N GLU A 99 -5.74 -11.37 -9.68
CA GLU A 99 -7.00 -11.39 -10.42
C GLU A 99 -6.95 -12.42 -11.56
N ASP A 100 -5.88 -12.41 -12.37
CA ASP A 100 -5.66 -13.34 -13.48
C ASP A 100 -5.60 -14.80 -13.00
N ALA A 101 -5.02 -15.07 -11.82
CA ALA A 101 -4.93 -16.40 -11.24
C ALA A 101 -6.27 -16.95 -10.70
N SER A 102 -7.27 -16.08 -10.51
CA SER A 102 -8.59 -16.47 -10.01
C SER A 102 -9.58 -16.89 -11.11
N GLY A 103 -9.21 -16.70 -12.38
CA GLY A 103 -10.04 -16.94 -13.57
C GLY A 103 -9.81 -18.28 -14.27
#